data_AF-A0A5B8VK37-F1
#
_entry.id   AF-A0A5B8VK37-F1
#
_cell.length_a   1.000
_cell.length_b   1.000
_cell.length_c   1.000
_cell.angle_alpha   90.00
_cell.angle_beta   90.00
_cell.angle_gamma   90.00
#
_symmetry.space_group_name_H-M   'P 1'
#
loop_
_entity.id
_entity.type
_entity.pdbx_description
1 polymer ?
#
loop_
_entity_poly.entity_id
_entity_poly.type
_entity_poly.pdbx_seq_one_letter_code
_entity_poly.pdbx_strand_id
1 'polypeptide(L)'
;MSSLFILLINTAIFSQDNSKTHGGELNNKILLTNRYSPGVYTSFEQFLADAPAISIFRIKVNKGTGSVELYKISGQDSAGILVKNAWGISVGNELYKIDKGKLLAIEKVGSGFMLSKFVDPKKRKNNAIFWRNNIGSRKGVKNPFDIEDVLKTTSVKVQKIKLTHLDMNTGELIN
;
A
#
# COMPACT_ATOMS: atom_id res chain seq x y z
N MET A 1 -13.19 20.76 -38.76
CA MET A 1 -13.46 21.52 -37.53
C MET A 1 -13.55 20.53 -36.38
N SER A 2 -12.74 20.76 -35.35
CA SER A 2 -12.55 19.91 -34.17
C SER A 2 -13.76 19.98 -33.25
N SER A 3 -14.06 18.89 -32.53
CA SER A 3 -14.86 18.97 -31.31
C SER A 3 -14.24 18.05 -30.24
N LEU A 4 -13.63 18.70 -29.25
CA LEU A 4 -12.89 18.14 -28.13
C LEU A 4 -13.84 18.11 -26.92
N PHE A 5 -14.13 16.93 -26.38
CA PHE A 5 -14.90 16.78 -25.15
C PHE A 5 -13.95 16.83 -23.94
N ILE A 6 -14.12 17.83 -23.07
CA ILE A 6 -13.44 17.94 -21.77
C ILE A 6 -14.41 17.43 -20.69
N LEU A 7 -14.04 16.35 -20.01
CA LEU A 7 -14.75 15.84 -18.84
C LEU A 7 -14.11 16.43 -17.57
N LEU A 8 -14.79 17.38 -16.93
CA LEU A 8 -14.43 17.94 -15.63
C LEU A 8 -14.90 16.98 -14.52
N ILE A 9 -13.97 16.49 -13.70
CA ILE A 9 -14.31 15.81 -12.44
C ILE A 9 -14.09 16.82 -11.31
N ASN A 10 -15.19 17.28 -10.72
CA ASN A 10 -15.20 18.05 -9.48
C ASN A 10 -14.58 17.19 -8.36
N THR A 11 -13.48 17.66 -7.77
CA THR A 11 -12.97 17.13 -6.51
C THR A 11 -13.35 18.14 -5.44
N ALA A 12 -14.46 17.90 -4.74
CA ALA A 12 -14.89 18.73 -3.63
C ALA A 12 -13.91 18.55 -2.45
N ILE A 13 -13.17 19.63 -2.21
CA ILE A 13 -12.74 20.23 -0.93
C ILE A 13 -12.92 19.31 0.30
N PHE A 14 -11.82 18.80 0.84
CA PHE A 14 -11.75 18.44 2.27
C PHE A 14 -11.22 19.66 3.02
N SER A 15 -12.06 20.17 3.92
CA SER A 15 -11.78 21.31 4.79
C SER A 15 -10.58 21.03 5.69
N GLN A 16 -9.64 21.96 5.77
CA GLN A 16 -8.69 22.03 6.88
C GLN A 16 -9.49 22.37 8.14
N ASP A 17 -9.46 21.49 9.13
CA ASP A 17 -9.86 21.84 10.50
C ASP A 17 -8.59 21.98 11.34
N ASN A 18 -8.35 23.22 11.78
CA ASN A 18 -7.25 23.62 12.64
C ASN A 18 -7.65 23.34 14.10
N SER A 19 -7.09 22.30 14.71
CA SER A 19 -7.06 22.23 16.17
C SER A 19 -5.72 21.71 16.73
N LYS A 20 -4.98 22.68 17.26
CA LYS A 20 -4.06 22.60 18.42
C LYS A 20 -2.87 21.64 18.33
N THR A 21 -1.76 22.23 17.90
CA THR A 21 -0.39 21.78 18.06
C THR A 21 0.04 21.63 19.53
N HIS A 22 0.51 20.43 19.88
CA HIS A 22 1.53 20.19 20.90
C HIS A 22 2.59 19.26 20.30
N GLY A 23 3.77 19.82 20.01
CA GLY A 23 5.05 19.10 19.96
C GLY A 23 5.24 18.05 18.87
N GLY A 24 5.53 18.49 17.64
CA GLY A 24 6.11 17.67 16.57
C GLY A 24 5.26 17.69 15.31
N GLU A 25 5.59 18.58 14.37
CA GLU A 25 5.17 18.38 12.98
C GLU A 25 5.75 17.03 12.53
N LEU A 26 4.89 16.00 12.52
CA LEU A 26 5.13 14.78 11.76
C LEU A 26 5.24 15.22 10.30
N ASN A 27 6.48 15.51 9.89
CA ASN A 27 6.85 15.69 8.50
C ASN A 27 6.54 14.38 7.77
N ASN A 28 5.29 14.26 7.31
CA ASN A 28 4.76 13.12 6.57
C ASN A 28 5.37 13.12 5.16
N LYS A 29 6.68 12.92 5.08
CA LYS A 29 7.47 12.88 3.84
C LYS A 29 6.86 11.93 2.82
N ILE A 30 6.23 10.84 3.29
CA ILE A 30 5.53 9.89 2.43
C ILE A 30 4.39 10.53 1.62
N LEU A 31 3.75 11.58 2.14
CA LEU A 31 2.70 12.34 1.44
C LEU A 31 3.24 13.39 0.49
N LEU A 32 4.52 13.72 0.55
CA LEU A 32 5.15 14.72 -0.32
C LEU A 32 5.96 14.07 -1.44
N THR A 33 6.46 12.85 -1.22
CA THR A 33 7.27 12.15 -2.21
C THR A 33 6.45 11.50 -3.32
N ASN A 34 7.12 11.32 -4.47
CA ASN A 34 6.68 10.49 -5.59
C ASN A 34 7.52 9.20 -5.73
N ARG A 35 8.58 9.07 -4.94
CA ARG A 35 9.47 7.92 -4.88
C ARG A 35 9.67 7.49 -3.44
N TYR A 36 9.42 6.22 -3.16
CA TYR A 36 9.53 5.66 -1.82
C TYR A 36 10.90 5.05 -1.59
N SER A 37 11.48 5.29 -0.43
CA SER A 37 12.75 4.69 -0.04
C SER A 37 12.57 3.17 0.05
N PRO A 38 13.37 2.35 -0.64
CA PRO A 38 13.20 0.90 -0.64
C PRO A 38 13.61 0.31 0.71
N GLY A 39 12.82 -0.61 1.24
CA GLY A 39 13.10 -1.25 2.52
C GLY A 39 11.86 -1.72 3.28
N VAL A 40 12.08 -2.14 4.53
CA VAL A 40 11.04 -2.52 5.50
C VAL A 40 10.87 -1.39 6.51
N TYR A 41 9.63 -0.94 6.67
CA TYR A 41 9.20 -0.09 7.77
C TYR A 41 8.77 -1.01 8.92
N THR A 42 9.38 -0.87 10.09
CA THR A 42 9.01 -1.64 11.30
C THR A 42 8.01 -0.92 12.18
N SER A 43 7.62 0.29 11.79
CA SER A 43 6.66 1.13 12.51
C SER A 43 5.95 2.06 11.52
N PHE A 44 4.82 2.61 11.94
CA PHE A 44 4.06 3.54 11.13
C PHE A 44 4.77 4.90 11.01
N GLU A 45 5.47 5.33 12.05
CA GLU A 45 6.25 6.56 12.09
C GLU A 45 7.38 6.53 11.06
N GLN A 46 8.06 5.40 10.92
CA GLN A 46 9.06 5.19 9.87
C GLN A 46 8.46 5.27 8.47
N PHE A 47 7.23 4.77 8.29
CA PHE A 47 6.52 4.89 7.03
C PHE A 47 6.17 6.36 6.74
N LEU A 48 5.61 7.09 7.69
CA LEU A 48 5.28 8.52 7.54
C LEU A 48 6.52 9.35 7.16
N ALA A 49 7.66 9.04 7.79
CA ALA A 49 8.94 9.67 7.52
C ALA A 49 9.65 9.16 6.24
N ASP A 50 9.11 8.17 5.52
CA ASP A 50 9.77 7.49 4.39
C ASP A 50 11.22 7.08 4.75
N ALA A 51 11.37 6.46 5.92
CA ALA A 51 12.66 6.09 6.53
C ALA A 51 12.66 4.61 6.95
N PRO A 52 12.85 3.66 6.01
CA PRO A 52 12.84 2.24 6.33
C PRO A 52 14.00 1.86 7.25
N ALA A 53 13.73 1.03 8.26
CA ALA A 53 14.74 0.55 9.20
C ALA A 53 15.64 -0.55 8.61
N ILE A 54 15.19 -1.22 7.55
CA ILE A 54 15.89 -2.35 6.96
C ILE A 54 15.90 -2.17 5.44
N SER A 55 17.08 -1.91 4.87
CA SER A 55 17.26 -1.72 3.42
C SER A 55 17.52 -3.03 2.67
N ILE A 56 18.18 -4.01 3.31
CA ILE A 56 18.52 -5.30 2.71
C ILE A 56 17.74 -6.41 3.42
N PHE A 57 16.82 -7.02 2.69
CA PHE A 57 15.94 -8.05 3.22
C PHE A 57 15.57 -9.06 2.14
N ARG A 58 15.14 -10.24 2.57
CA ARG A 58 14.46 -11.23 1.73
C ARG A 58 13.05 -11.45 2.24
N ILE A 59 12.15 -11.75 1.31
CA ILE A 59 10.78 -12.14 1.63
C ILE A 59 10.65 -13.64 1.36
N LYS A 60 10.12 -14.36 2.33
CA LYS A 60 9.68 -15.74 2.16
C LYS A 60 8.17 -15.75 2.24
N VAL A 61 7.54 -16.29 1.21
CA VAL A 61 6.09 -16.42 1.15
C VAL A 61 5.71 -17.86 1.43
N ASN A 62 4.88 -18.08 2.44
CA ASN A 62 4.20 -19.35 2.62
C ASN A 62 3.12 -19.47 1.54
N LYS A 63 3.39 -20.35 0.58
CA LYS A 63 2.57 -20.54 -0.62
C LYS A 63 1.18 -21.11 -0.33
N GLY A 64 0.97 -21.80 0.80
CA GLY A 64 -0.33 -22.38 1.16
C GLY A 64 -1.26 -21.37 1.86
N THR A 65 -0.70 -20.49 2.69
CA THR A 65 -1.47 -19.51 3.48
C THR A 65 -1.48 -18.11 2.86
N GLY A 66 -0.57 -17.85 1.91
CA GLY A 66 -0.29 -16.50 1.40
C GLY A 66 0.39 -15.59 2.43
N SER A 67 0.87 -16.14 3.55
CA SER A 67 1.55 -15.35 4.57
C SER A 67 2.98 -15.03 4.17
N VAL A 68 3.49 -13.90 4.63
CA VAL A 68 4.85 -13.43 4.35
C VAL A 68 5.67 -13.41 5.63
N GLU A 69 6.91 -13.85 5.49
CA GLU A 69 7.97 -13.74 6.50
C GLU A 69 9.07 -12.86 5.90
N LEU A 70 9.51 -11.87 6.65
CA LEU A 70 10.61 -10.99 6.25
C LEU A 70 11.86 -11.36 7.02
N TYR A 71 12.99 -11.46 6.33
CA TYR A 71 14.28 -11.69 6.97
C TYR A 71 15.24 -10.57 6.59
N LYS A 72 15.82 -9.90 7.58
CA LYS A 72 16.93 -8.97 7.39
C LYS A 72 18.18 -9.77 7.05
N ILE A 73 18.90 -9.38 6.01
CA ILE A 73 20.18 -9.99 5.66
C ILE A 73 21.29 -9.19 6.32
N SER A 74 22.14 -9.84 7.10
CA SER A 74 23.40 -9.30 7.60
C SER A 74 24.54 -9.91 6.80
N GLY A 75 25.55 -9.12 6.43
CA GLY A 75 26.59 -9.50 5.46
C GLY A 75 27.45 -10.72 5.79
N GLN A 76 27.23 -11.38 6.93
CA GLN A 76 27.97 -12.58 7.37
C GLN A 76 27.13 -13.87 7.28
N ASP A 77 25.81 -13.80 7.19
CA ASP A 77 24.94 -14.98 7.19
C ASP A 77 23.75 -14.82 6.24
N SER A 78 23.72 -15.67 5.22
CA SER A 78 22.64 -15.78 4.23
C SER A 78 21.32 -16.28 4.82
N ALA A 79 21.33 -16.86 6.03
CA ALA A 79 20.12 -17.30 6.71
C ALA A 79 19.21 -16.12 7.07
N GLY A 80 19.78 -14.97 7.40
CA GLY A 80 19.04 -13.76 7.76
C GLY A 80 18.22 -13.87 9.06
N ILE A 81 17.88 -12.73 9.63
CA ILE A 81 17.18 -12.60 10.91
C ILE A 81 15.71 -12.28 10.66
N LEU A 82 14.79 -13.09 11.19
CA LEU A 82 13.34 -12.87 11.07
C LEU A 82 12.95 -11.52 11.67
N VAL A 83 12.24 -10.71 10.89
CA VAL A 83 11.69 -9.41 11.28
C VAL A 83 10.28 -9.64 11.84
N LYS A 84 10.12 -9.58 13.16
CA LYS A 84 8.84 -9.89 13.83
C LYS A 84 7.80 -8.77 13.72
N ASN A 85 8.26 -7.52 13.72
CA ASN A 85 7.39 -6.34 13.84
C ASN A 85 7.48 -5.47 12.58
N ALA A 86 7.25 -6.06 11.41
CA ALA A 86 7.20 -5.28 10.17
C ALA A 86 5.81 -4.66 10.01
N TRP A 87 5.77 -3.34 9.82
CA TRP A 87 4.55 -2.60 9.50
C TRP A 87 4.25 -2.66 7.99
N GLY A 88 5.27 -2.51 7.16
CA GLY A 88 5.11 -2.50 5.71
C GLY A 88 6.44 -2.53 4.97
N ILE A 89 6.37 -2.58 3.65
CA ILE A 89 7.54 -2.60 2.78
C ILE A 89 7.35 -1.64 1.60
N SER A 90 8.48 -1.14 1.11
CA SER A 90 8.62 -0.43 -0.15
C SER A 90 9.60 -1.19 -1.04
N VAL A 91 9.14 -1.61 -2.22
CA VAL A 91 9.97 -2.35 -3.18
C VAL A 91 9.59 -1.96 -4.59
N GLY A 92 10.58 -1.59 -5.42
CA GLY A 92 10.31 -1.17 -6.81
C GLY A 92 9.37 0.03 -6.92
N ASN A 93 9.40 0.93 -5.93
CA ASN A 93 8.45 2.06 -5.79
C ASN A 93 6.99 1.64 -5.56
N GLU A 94 6.74 0.39 -5.16
CA GLU A 94 5.44 -0.12 -4.75
C GLU A 94 5.38 -0.21 -3.22
N LEU A 95 4.28 0.26 -2.62
CA LEU A 95 4.06 0.20 -1.18
C LEU A 95 3.11 -0.92 -0.80
N TYR A 96 3.43 -1.59 0.31
CA TYR A 96 2.61 -2.63 0.88
C TYR A 96 2.54 -2.51 2.41
N LYS A 97 1.34 -2.53 2.98
CA LYS A 97 1.12 -2.74 4.42
C LYS A 97 1.18 -4.24 4.71
N ILE A 98 1.79 -4.61 5.83
CA ILE A 98 1.66 -5.96 6.38
C ILE A 98 0.49 -5.98 7.35
N ASP A 99 -0.46 -6.87 7.08
CA ASP A 99 -1.63 -7.06 7.93
C ASP A 99 -1.90 -8.54 8.11
N LYS A 100 -1.88 -9.02 9.35
CA LYS A 100 -2.10 -10.44 9.69
C LYS A 100 -1.24 -11.39 8.83
N GLY A 101 0.02 -11.00 8.63
CA GLY A 101 1.00 -11.73 7.82
C GLY A 101 0.77 -11.66 6.31
N LYS A 102 -0.13 -10.83 5.79
CA LYS A 102 -0.36 -10.65 4.35
C LYS A 102 0.19 -9.32 3.87
N LEU A 103 0.69 -9.26 2.64
CA LEU A 103 1.01 -7.99 1.98
C LEU A 103 -0.24 -7.42 1.31
N LEU A 104 -0.64 -6.26 1.78
CA LEU A 104 -1.74 -5.48 1.22
C LEU A 104 -1.16 -4.28 0.49
N ALA A 105 -1.30 -4.28 -0.82
CA ALA A 105 -0.86 -3.16 -1.65
C ALA A 105 -1.64 -1.89 -1.30
N ILE A 106 -0.91 -0.80 -1.05
CA ILE A 106 -1.48 0.52 -0.78
C ILE A 106 -1.01 1.53 -1.82
N GLU A 107 -1.85 2.54 -2.05
CA GLU A 107 -1.64 3.63 -2.99
C GLU A 107 -1.86 4.96 -2.34
N LYS A 108 -1.02 5.92 -2.69
CA LYS A 108 -1.21 7.32 -2.32
C LYS A 108 -2.33 7.91 -3.16
N VAL A 109 -3.36 8.43 -2.51
CA VAL A 109 -4.50 9.10 -3.14
C VAL A 109 -4.79 10.40 -2.39
N GLY A 110 -4.59 11.54 -3.06
CA GLY A 110 -4.66 12.84 -2.42
C GLY A 110 -3.65 12.95 -1.28
N SER A 111 -4.14 13.25 -0.07
CA SER A 111 -3.37 13.39 1.17
C SER A 111 -3.35 12.11 2.04
N GLY A 112 -3.79 10.97 1.51
CA GLY A 112 -3.85 9.71 2.26
C GLY A 112 -3.45 8.49 1.45
N PHE A 113 -3.70 7.32 2.03
CA PHE A 113 -3.47 6.04 1.38
C PHE A 113 -4.73 5.17 1.40
N MET A 114 -4.92 4.39 0.34
CA MET A 114 -5.98 3.39 0.24
C MET A 114 -5.44 2.09 -0.34
N LEU A 115 -6.19 0.99 -0.20
CA LEU A 115 -5.80 -0.26 -0.86
C LEU A 115 -5.79 -0.08 -2.38
N SER A 116 -4.70 -0.50 -3.03
CA SER A 116 -4.52 -0.34 -4.49
C SER A 116 -5.64 -0.97 -5.31
N LYS A 117 -6.29 -2.01 -4.79
CA LYS A 117 -7.43 -2.68 -5.45
C LYS A 117 -8.66 -1.80 -5.65
N PHE A 118 -8.77 -0.71 -4.87
CA PHE A 118 -9.87 0.27 -4.98
C PHE A 118 -9.50 1.49 -5.83
N VAL A 119 -8.25 1.56 -6.33
CA VAL A 119 -7.81 2.60 -7.25
C VAL A 119 -8.04 2.14 -8.68
N ASP A 120 -8.45 3.06 -9.54
CA ASP A 120 -8.56 2.82 -10.99
C ASP A 120 -7.25 2.18 -11.52
N PRO A 121 -7.30 1.00 -12.15
CA PRO A 121 -6.12 0.31 -12.67
C PRO A 121 -5.28 1.14 -13.64
N LYS A 122 -5.85 2.17 -14.28
CA LYS A 122 -5.11 3.10 -15.16
C LYS A 122 -4.35 4.18 -14.39
N LYS A 123 -4.72 4.45 -13.14
CA LYS A 123 -4.14 5.51 -12.28
C LYS A 123 -3.20 4.97 -11.21
N ARG A 124 -3.23 3.67 -10.93
CA ARG A 124 -2.37 3.02 -9.93
C ARG A 124 -0.89 3.10 -10.32
N LYS A 125 -0.01 3.21 -9.32
CA LYS A 125 1.45 3.13 -9.48
C LYS A 125 1.96 1.73 -9.12
N ASN A 126 1.35 1.11 -8.13
CA ASN A 126 1.53 -0.27 -7.73
C ASN A 126 0.89 -1.19 -8.78
N ASN A 127 1.76 -1.73 -9.63
CA ASN A 127 1.37 -2.63 -10.71
C ASN A 127 1.39 -4.09 -10.25
N ALA A 128 1.49 -4.35 -8.95
CA ALA A 128 1.63 -5.68 -8.40
C ALA A 128 2.82 -6.43 -9.00
N ILE A 129 3.87 -5.74 -9.47
CA ILE A 129 5.00 -6.41 -10.12
C ILE A 129 5.68 -7.31 -9.11
N PHE A 130 5.91 -6.79 -7.90
CA PHE A 130 6.47 -7.60 -6.82
C PHE A 130 5.59 -8.81 -6.51
N TRP A 131 4.27 -8.60 -6.34
CA TRP A 131 3.33 -9.69 -6.06
C TRP A 131 3.32 -10.75 -7.16
N ARG A 132 3.25 -10.36 -8.44
CA ARG A 132 3.23 -11.28 -9.58
C ARG A 132 4.50 -12.11 -9.66
N ASN A 133 5.67 -11.50 -9.46
CA ASN A 133 6.94 -12.20 -9.57
C ASN A 133 7.20 -13.17 -8.41
N ASN A 134 6.69 -12.87 -7.21
CA ASN A 134 6.98 -13.66 -6.01
C ASN A 134 5.85 -14.61 -5.60
N ILE A 135 4.62 -14.33 -6.03
CA ILE A 135 3.38 -14.99 -5.56
C ILE A 135 2.48 -15.45 -6.72
N GLY A 136 2.54 -14.78 -7.88
CA GLY A 136 1.55 -14.91 -8.98
C GLY A 136 1.35 -16.30 -9.61
N SER A 137 0.11 -16.52 -10.08
CA SER A 137 -0.43 -17.67 -10.86
C SER A 137 -0.55 -19.03 -10.16
N ARG A 138 -0.63 -19.07 -8.82
CA ARG A 138 -0.75 -20.34 -8.07
C ARG A 138 -2.20 -20.62 -7.65
N LYS A 139 -2.64 -21.86 -7.91
CA LYS A 139 -3.96 -22.38 -7.52
C LYS A 139 -4.16 -22.20 -6.01
N GLY A 140 -5.22 -21.48 -5.62
CA GLY A 140 -5.63 -21.29 -4.22
C GLY A 140 -5.14 -20.01 -3.53
N VAL A 141 -4.25 -19.22 -4.12
CA VAL A 141 -3.85 -17.91 -3.57
C VAL A 141 -4.55 -16.81 -4.36
N LYS A 142 -5.57 -16.17 -3.76
CA LYS A 142 -6.26 -15.03 -4.36
C LYS A 142 -5.29 -13.87 -4.48
N ASN A 143 -4.98 -13.44 -5.70
CA ASN A 143 -4.17 -12.25 -5.90
C ASN A 143 -5.05 -11.03 -5.51
N PRO A 144 -4.58 -10.12 -4.63
CA PRO A 144 -5.37 -9.00 -4.15
C PRO A 144 -5.76 -8.01 -5.26
N PHE A 145 -5.20 -8.18 -6.46
CA PHE A 145 -5.50 -7.44 -7.67
C PHE A 145 -6.36 -8.21 -8.69
N ASP A 146 -6.74 -9.46 -8.41
CA ASP A 146 -7.64 -10.21 -9.30
C ASP A 146 -9.00 -9.51 -9.38
N ILE A 147 -9.47 -9.31 -10.61
CA ILE A 147 -10.59 -8.43 -10.98
C ILE A 147 -11.95 -8.94 -10.49
N GLU A 148 -12.03 -10.12 -9.86
CA GLU A 148 -13.31 -10.71 -9.42
C GLU A 148 -14.06 -9.85 -8.39
N ASP A 149 -13.36 -9.04 -7.59
CA ASP A 149 -13.97 -8.09 -6.63
C ASP A 149 -13.99 -6.63 -7.16
N VAL A 150 -13.38 -6.35 -8.32
CA VAL A 150 -13.47 -5.04 -8.98
C VAL A 150 -14.76 -5.07 -9.77
N LEU A 151 -15.82 -4.51 -9.19
CA LEU A 151 -17.15 -4.43 -9.78
C LEU A 151 -17.06 -4.06 -11.27
N LYS A 152 -17.30 -5.03 -12.15
CA LYS A 152 -17.63 -4.75 -13.55
C LYS A 152 -18.95 -3.99 -13.51
N THR A 153 -18.90 -2.68 -13.65
CA THR A 153 -20.06 -1.81 -13.80
C THR A 153 -20.73 -2.12 -15.14
N THR A 154 -21.43 -3.24 -15.23
CA THR A 154 -22.33 -3.52 -16.35
C THR A 154 -23.76 -3.84 -15.91
N SER A 155 -24.02 -4.14 -14.63
CA SER A 155 -25.40 -4.26 -14.13
C SER A 155 -25.53 -3.87 -12.66
N VAL A 156 -26.44 -2.94 -12.39
CA VAL A 156 -26.69 -2.29 -11.09
C VAL A 156 -27.28 -3.28 -10.08
N LYS A 157 -26.43 -3.86 -9.23
CA LYS A 157 -26.74 -4.03 -7.81
C LYS A 157 -25.68 -3.24 -7.05
N VAL A 158 -26.09 -2.11 -6.46
CA VAL A 158 -25.23 -1.28 -5.62
C VAL A 158 -24.86 -2.09 -4.39
N GLN A 159 -23.80 -2.91 -4.48
CA GLN A 159 -23.16 -3.42 -3.29
C GLN A 159 -22.51 -2.21 -2.61
N LYS A 160 -22.85 -1.98 -1.34
CA LYS A 160 -22.25 -0.94 -0.51
C LYS A 160 -20.75 -1.22 -0.41
N ILE A 161 -19.95 -0.55 -1.22
CA ILE A 161 -18.50 -0.71 -1.23
C ILE A 161 -18.00 -0.16 0.11
N LYS A 162 -17.45 -1.03 0.97
CA LYS A 162 -16.66 -0.57 2.11
C LYS A 162 -15.29 -0.16 1.60
N LEU A 163 -15.06 1.15 1.54
CA LEU A 163 -13.78 1.73 1.11
C LEU A 163 -12.78 1.60 2.25
N THR A 164 -11.89 0.61 2.16
CA THR A 164 -10.82 0.48 3.15
C THR A 164 -9.71 1.48 2.86
N HIS A 165 -9.52 2.44 3.78
CA HIS A 165 -8.45 3.43 3.74
C HIS A 165 -7.50 3.25 4.92
N LEU A 166 -6.28 3.78 4.78
CA LEU A 166 -5.30 3.82 5.86
C LEU A 166 -5.60 5.03 6.75
N ASP A 167 -5.84 4.81 8.03
CA ASP A 167 -5.89 5.88 9.02
C ASP A 167 -4.49 6.45 9.18
N MET A 168 -4.33 7.73 8.84
CA MET A 168 -3.04 8.40 8.83
C MET A 168 -2.52 8.78 10.22
N ASN A 169 -3.32 8.59 11.27
CA ASN A 169 -2.90 8.78 12.66
C ASN A 169 -2.43 7.49 13.32
N THR A 170 -3.02 6.35 12.93
CA THR A 170 -2.77 5.06 13.60
C THR A 170 -2.05 4.04 12.72
N GLY A 171 -2.06 4.23 11.41
CA GLY A 171 -1.53 3.25 10.44
C GLY A 171 -2.41 2.01 10.28
N GLU A 172 -3.63 2.02 10.84
CA GLU A 172 -4.59 0.94 10.74
C GLU A 172 -5.50 1.06 9.51
N LEU A 173 -6.04 -0.07 9.08
CA LEU A 173 -7.03 -0.09 8.00
C LEU A 173 -8.43 0.13 8.57
N ILE A 174 -9.11 1.16 8.10
CA ILE A 174 -10.47 1.53 8.51
C ILE A 174 -11.43 1.53 7.31
N ASN A 175 -12.71 1.24 7.56
CA ASN A 175 -13.74 1.04 6.54
C ASN A 175 -14.73 2.19 6.43
#